data_AF-A0A8B6LTU0-F1
#
_entry.id   AF-A0A8B6LTU0-F1
#
_cell.length_a   1.000
_cell.length_b   1.000
_cell.length_c   1.000
_cell.angle_alpha   90.00
_cell.angle_beta   90.00
_cell.angle_gamma   90.00
#
_symmetry.space_group_name_H-M   'P 1'
#
loop_
_entity.id
_entity.type
_entity.pdbx_description
1 polymer ?
#
loop_
_entity_poly.entity_id
_entity_poly.type
_entity_poly.pdbx_seq_one_letter_code
_entity_poly.pdbx_strand_id
1 'polypeptide(L)'
;MKYLRTPGGNLQFILESDDDKELVADLLETHGGDDVTLLSWLLEATGWSPNGHFDRINPEDVAALTDAPMLATDVEYLDDGSRRVHGDVWWYPDYAVRNFGDELLATGKTQFTLAA
;
A
#
# COMPACT_ATOMS: atom_id res chain seq x y z
N MET A 1 8.62 10.13 -4.81
CA MET A 1 7.19 9.79 -4.64
C MET A 1 6.73 10.31 -3.30
N LYS A 2 5.47 10.74 -3.17
CA LYS A 2 4.89 11.11 -1.89
C LYS A 2 3.57 10.42 -1.63
N TYR A 3 3.15 10.47 -0.38
CA TYR A 3 1.81 10.15 0.05
C TYR A 3 1.14 11.37 0.69
N LEU A 4 -0.19 11.44 0.59
CA LEU A 4 -1.02 12.46 1.25
C LEU A 4 -2.25 11.81 1.87
N ARG A 5 -2.65 12.29 3.04
CA ARG A 5 -3.98 11.98 3.60
C ARG A 5 -4.98 13.02 3.10
N THR A 6 -6.08 12.55 2.50
CA THR A 6 -7.17 13.40 2.04
C THR A 6 -8.02 13.89 3.23
N PRO A 7 -8.87 14.92 3.06
CA PRO A 7 -9.80 15.35 4.12
C PRO A 7 -10.76 14.25 4.62
N GLY A 8 -11.01 13.22 3.80
CA GLY A 8 -11.81 12.06 4.17
C GLY A 8 -11.02 10.95 4.88
N GLY A 9 -9.74 11.16 5.18
CA GLY A 9 -8.87 10.16 5.82
C GLY A 9 -8.25 9.15 4.87
N ASN A 10 -8.68 9.08 3.60
CA ASN A 10 -8.08 8.20 2.59
C ASN A 10 -6.62 8.55 2.33
N LEU A 11 -5.82 7.55 1.96
CA LEU A 11 -4.42 7.68 1.63
C LEU A 11 -4.24 7.73 0.11
N GLN A 12 -3.48 8.70 -0.39
CA GLN A 12 -3.18 8.83 -1.81
C GLN A 12 -1.68 8.75 -2.05
N PHE A 13 -1.26 7.89 -2.97
CA PHE A 13 0.10 7.88 -3.51
C PHE A 13 0.16 8.72 -4.78
N ILE A 14 1.24 9.48 -4.93
CA ILE A 14 1.42 10.46 -6.02
C ILE A 14 2.84 10.36 -6.55
N LEU A 15 2.95 10.19 -7.87
CA LEU A 15 4.21 10.30 -8.61
C LEU A 15 4.52 11.78 -8.84
N GLU A 16 5.68 12.25 -8.41
CA GLU A 16 6.08 13.66 -8.51
C GLU A 16 7.15 13.90 -9.57
N SER A 17 7.81 12.85 -10.03
CA SER A 17 8.89 12.90 -11.01
C SER A 17 8.78 11.76 -12.03
N ASP A 18 9.61 11.82 -13.07
CA ASP A 18 9.76 10.70 -14.00
C ASP A 18 10.53 9.53 -13.36
N ASP A 19 11.47 9.80 -12.45
CA ASP A 19 12.13 8.77 -11.64
C ASP A 19 11.12 7.93 -10.83
N ASP A 20 10.07 8.58 -10.30
CA ASP A 20 8.99 7.87 -9.60
C ASP A 20 8.22 6.93 -10.52
N LYS A 21 8.02 7.33 -11.78
CA LYS A 21 7.35 6.50 -12.79
C LYS A 21 8.23 5.32 -13.18
N GLU A 22 9.52 5.54 -13.38
CA GLU A 22 10.49 4.49 -13.70
C GLU A 22 10.52 3.45 -12.58
N LEU A 23 10.62 3.90 -11.31
CA LEU A 23 10.56 3.02 -10.16
C LEU A 23 9.30 2.14 -10.14
N VAL A 24 8.12 2.73 -10.35
CA VAL A 24 6.87 1.96 -10.34
C VAL A 24 6.78 1.02 -11.54
N ALA A 25 7.27 1.42 -12.72
CA ALA A 25 7.30 0.58 -13.90
C ALA A 25 8.19 -0.65 -13.71
N ASP A 26 9.39 -0.48 -13.14
CA ASP A 26 10.31 -1.58 -12.84
C ASP A 26 9.71 -2.56 -11.82
N LEU A 27 9.04 -2.02 -10.79
CA LEU A 27 8.35 -2.83 -9.79
C LEU A 27 7.16 -3.59 -10.39
N LEU A 28 6.41 -2.99 -11.31
CA LEU A 28 5.31 -3.67 -12.03
C LEU A 28 5.81 -4.75 -12.96
N GLU A 29 6.91 -4.54 -13.67
CA GLU A 29 7.51 -5.58 -14.51
C GLU A 29 7.92 -6.80 -13.68
N THR A 30 8.41 -6.56 -12.46
CA THR A 30 8.91 -7.62 -11.57
C THR A 30 7.79 -8.28 -10.74
N HIS A 31 6.80 -7.50 -10.30
CA HIS A 31 5.82 -7.89 -9.27
C HIS A 31 4.35 -7.63 -9.64
N GLY A 32 4.05 -7.10 -10.81
CA GLY A 32 2.69 -6.65 -11.18
C GLY A 32 1.62 -7.74 -11.29
N GLY A 33 2.00 -9.02 -11.23
CA GLY A 33 1.05 -10.13 -11.12
C GLY A 33 0.42 -10.30 -9.74
N ASP A 34 0.93 -9.61 -8.72
CA ASP A 34 0.48 -9.68 -7.33
C ASP A 34 0.56 -8.30 -6.68
N ASP A 35 -0.57 -7.61 -6.58
CA ASP A 35 -0.67 -6.28 -5.97
C ASP A 35 -0.20 -6.26 -4.51
N VAL A 36 -0.41 -7.34 -3.75
CA VAL A 36 0.03 -7.39 -2.34
C VAL A 36 1.55 -7.38 -2.27
N THR A 37 2.20 -8.16 -3.14
CA THR A 37 3.66 -8.16 -3.27
C THR A 37 4.17 -6.83 -3.81
N LEU A 38 3.53 -6.26 -4.83
CA LEU A 38 3.86 -4.95 -5.38
C LEU A 38 3.82 -3.86 -4.30
N LEU A 39 2.80 -3.85 -3.44
CA LEU A 39 2.68 -2.89 -2.35
C LEU A 39 3.86 -3.01 -1.37
N SER A 40 4.23 -4.23 -0.96
CA SER A 40 5.38 -4.44 -0.08
C SER A 40 6.66 -3.82 -0.65
N TRP A 41 6.98 -4.11 -1.90
CA TRP A 41 8.19 -3.59 -2.54
C TRP A 41 8.14 -2.08 -2.76
N LEU A 42 6.96 -1.52 -3.06
CA LEU A 42 6.78 -0.08 -3.17
C LEU A 42 7.07 0.62 -1.84
N LEU A 43 6.54 0.11 -0.72
CA LEU A 43 6.76 0.68 0.61
C LEU A 43 8.23 0.57 1.04
N GLU A 44 8.92 -0.49 0.65
CA GLU A 44 10.35 -0.68 0.89
C GLU A 44 11.19 0.29 0.06
N ALA A 45 10.96 0.35 -1.26
CA ALA A 45 11.74 1.17 -2.18
C ALA A 45 11.60 2.68 -1.91
N THR A 46 10.43 3.11 -1.46
CA THR A 46 10.19 4.50 -1.03
C THR A 46 10.73 4.81 0.36
N GLY A 47 11.19 3.80 1.11
CA GLY A 47 11.67 3.92 2.48
C GLY A 47 10.55 4.16 3.49
N TRP A 48 9.27 4.02 3.13
CA TRP A 48 8.16 4.26 4.05
C TRP A 48 8.02 3.16 5.11
N SER A 49 8.21 1.89 4.74
CA SER A 49 8.22 0.80 5.73
C SER A 49 9.49 0.81 6.61
N PRO A 50 10.71 0.88 6.05
CA PRO A 50 11.94 0.93 6.85
C PRO A 50 12.01 2.09 7.86
N ASN A 51 11.29 3.19 7.61
CA ASN A 51 11.25 4.37 8.49
C ASN A 51 9.98 4.43 9.37
N GLY A 52 9.18 3.36 9.43
CA GLY A 52 8.02 3.26 10.32
C GLY A 52 6.85 4.17 9.96
N HIS A 53 6.69 4.53 8.68
CA HIS A 53 5.52 5.29 8.22
C HIS A 53 4.33 4.37 7.99
N PHE A 54 4.57 3.24 7.33
CA PHE A 54 3.56 2.27 6.95
C PHE A 54 4.12 0.86 6.93
N ASP A 55 3.34 -0.09 7.42
CA ASP A 55 3.60 -1.51 7.27
C ASP A 55 2.53 -2.16 6.41
N ARG A 56 2.94 -3.04 5.50
CA ARG A 56 2.00 -3.91 4.79
C ARG A 56 1.41 -4.89 5.81
N ILE A 57 0.09 -4.95 5.86
CA ILE A 57 -0.64 -5.92 6.65
C ILE A 57 -1.36 -6.89 5.71
N ASN A 58 -1.71 -8.06 6.24
CA ASN A 58 -2.58 -8.99 5.57
C ASN A 58 -4.03 -8.82 6.07
N PRO A 59 -5.02 -9.24 5.27
CA PRO A 59 -6.43 -9.23 5.66
C PRO A 59 -6.70 -9.94 6.99
N GLU A 60 -6.02 -11.06 7.27
CA GLU A 60 -6.19 -11.81 8.52
C GLU A 60 -5.72 -11.04 9.77
N ASP A 61 -4.81 -10.08 9.66
CA ASP A 61 -4.34 -9.27 10.80
C ASP A 61 -5.46 -8.38 11.36
N VAL A 62 -6.47 -8.09 10.54
CA VAL A 62 -7.63 -7.25 10.87
C VAL A 62 -8.97 -7.98 10.70
N ALA A 63 -8.93 -9.32 10.61
CA ALA A 63 -10.10 -10.18 10.40
C ALA A 63 -10.96 -9.79 9.18
N ALA A 64 -10.33 -9.27 8.12
CA ALA A 64 -10.99 -8.95 6.86
C ALA A 64 -11.08 -10.19 5.95
N LEU A 65 -12.19 -10.31 5.22
CA LEU A 65 -12.42 -11.38 4.24
C LEU A 65 -12.22 -10.84 2.81
N THR A 66 -10.98 -10.47 2.50
CA THR A 66 -10.58 -9.87 1.22
C THR A 66 -9.16 -10.33 0.87
N ASP A 67 -8.73 -10.10 -0.36
CA ASP A 67 -7.33 -10.25 -0.82
C ASP A 67 -6.74 -8.88 -1.22
N ALA A 68 -7.38 -7.80 -0.79
CA ALA A 68 -6.95 -6.45 -1.14
C ALA A 68 -5.55 -6.16 -0.57
N PRO A 69 -4.73 -5.37 -1.29
CA PRO A 69 -3.53 -4.76 -0.73
C PRO A 69 -3.91 -3.83 0.42
N MET A 70 -3.30 -4.05 1.58
CA MET A 70 -3.59 -3.32 2.82
C MET A 70 -2.32 -2.84 3.50
N LEU A 71 -2.41 -1.70 4.16
CA LEU A 71 -1.32 -1.16 4.97
C LEU A 71 -1.85 -0.45 6.21
N ALA A 72 -1.00 -0.35 7.24
CA ALA A 72 -1.32 0.34 8.48
C ALA A 72 -0.18 1.27 8.92
N THR A 73 -0.48 2.26 9.75
CA THR A 73 0.56 3.13 10.34
C THR A 73 1.29 2.54 11.54
N ASP A 74 0.71 1.54 12.20
CA ASP A 74 1.28 0.98 13.42
C ASP A 74 0.90 -0.50 13.55
N VAL A 75 1.93 -1.34 13.59
CA VAL A 75 1.84 -2.80 13.66
C VAL A 75 2.80 -3.30 14.75
N GLU A 76 2.23 -3.95 15.74
CA GLU A 76 2.97 -4.64 16.80
C GLU A 76 3.18 -6.11 16.41
N TYR A 77 4.43 -6.58 16.47
CA TYR A 77 4.76 -7.99 16.33
C TYR A 77 4.72 -8.65 17.70
N LEU A 78 3.85 -9.64 17.87
CA LEU A 78 3.68 -10.38 19.12
C LEU A 78 4.65 -11.56 19.21
N ASP A 79 4.91 -12.03 20.42
CA ASP A 79 5.85 -13.12 20.71
C ASP A 79 5.46 -14.47 20.05
N ASP A 80 4.18 -14.65 19.71
CA ASP A 80 3.67 -15.83 19.00
C ASP A 80 3.81 -15.74 17.48
N GLY A 81 4.42 -14.65 16.97
CA GLY A 81 4.60 -14.36 15.56
C GLY A 81 3.39 -13.75 14.88
N SER A 82 2.28 -13.55 15.60
CA SER A 82 1.13 -12.81 15.07
C SER A 82 1.39 -11.30 15.10
N ARG A 83 0.58 -10.57 14.33
CA ARG A 83 0.61 -9.11 14.28
C ARG A 83 -0.64 -8.54 14.92
N ARG A 84 -0.48 -7.44 15.64
CA ARG A 84 -1.58 -6.62 16.15
C ARG A 84 -1.50 -5.23 15.53
N VAL A 85 -2.59 -4.80 14.90
CA VAL A 85 -2.68 -3.49 14.24
C VAL A 85 -3.31 -2.49 15.21
N HIS A 86 -2.62 -1.37 15.48
CA HIS A 86 -3.09 -0.31 16.38
C HIS A 86 -3.41 1.00 15.65
N GLY A 87 -2.89 1.16 14.43
CA GLY A 87 -2.99 2.39 13.65
C GLY A 87 -4.18 2.44 12.70
N ASP A 88 -4.21 3.52 11.90
CA ASP A 88 -5.12 3.64 10.78
C ASP A 88 -4.78 2.58 9.74
N VAL A 89 -5.82 1.96 9.14
CA VAL A 89 -5.69 0.92 8.13
C VAL A 89 -6.25 1.43 6.81
N TRP A 90 -5.52 1.22 5.72
CA TRP A 90 -6.00 1.51 4.37
C TRP A 90 -5.98 0.28 3.48
N TRP A 91 -6.92 0.21 2.55
CA TRP A 91 -7.04 -0.87 1.57
C TRP A 91 -7.35 -0.32 0.17
N TYR A 92 -6.90 -1.00 -0.87
CA TYR A 92 -7.22 -0.61 -2.25
C TYR A 92 -8.58 -1.23 -2.68
N PRO A 93 -9.62 -0.42 -2.99
CA PRO A 93 -10.97 -0.93 -3.16
C PRO A 93 -11.23 -1.68 -4.46
N ASP A 94 -10.57 -1.26 -5.54
CA ASP A 94 -10.81 -1.80 -6.89
C ASP A 94 -9.93 -3.02 -7.22
N TYR A 95 -9.29 -3.62 -6.22
CA TYR A 95 -8.30 -4.71 -6.37
C TYR A 95 -8.81 -5.92 -7.17
N ALA A 96 -10.13 -6.17 -7.16
CA ALA A 96 -10.73 -7.30 -7.88
C ALA A 96 -10.78 -7.10 -9.40
N VAL A 97 -10.61 -5.86 -9.88
CA VAL A 97 -10.77 -5.49 -11.30
C VAL A 97 -9.63 -4.63 -11.85
N ARG A 98 -8.77 -4.09 -10.98
CA ARG A 98 -7.68 -3.19 -11.34
C ARG A 98 -6.45 -3.48 -10.48
N ASN A 99 -5.28 -3.31 -11.09
CA ASN A 99 -4.01 -3.24 -10.39
C ASN A 99 -3.74 -1.77 -10.01
N PHE A 100 -3.47 -1.50 -8.73
CA PHE A 100 -3.29 -0.11 -8.27
C PHE A 100 -2.02 0.54 -8.85
N GLY A 101 -0.99 -0.25 -9.17
CA GLY A 101 0.24 0.21 -9.79
C GLY A 101 0.03 0.64 -11.23
N ASP A 102 -0.76 -0.12 -11.99
CA ASP A 102 -1.17 0.28 -13.34
C ASP A 102 -1.94 1.62 -13.32
N GLU A 103 -2.86 1.79 -12.36
CA GLU A 103 -3.58 3.06 -12.16
C GLU A 103 -2.62 4.20 -11.77
N LEU A 104 -1.67 3.90 -10.88
CA LEU A 104 -0.67 4.85 -10.42
C LEU A 104 0.23 5.32 -11.57
N LEU A 105 0.67 4.44 -12.47
CA LEU A 105 1.42 4.81 -13.68
C LEU A 105 0.56 5.60 -14.66
N ALA A 106 -0.67 5.15 -14.91
CA ALA A 106 -1.53 5.75 -15.93
C ALA A 106 -1.99 7.16 -15.56
N THR A 107 -2.26 7.42 -14.28
CA THR A 107 -2.85 8.67 -13.81
C THR A 107 -1.91 9.54 -12.98
N GLY A 108 -0.75 9.01 -12.60
CA GLY A 108 0.20 9.64 -11.69
C GLY A 108 -0.21 9.60 -10.22
N LYS A 109 -1.35 8.97 -9.88
CA LYS A 109 -1.83 8.83 -8.50
C LYS A 109 -2.72 7.61 -8.31
N THR A 110 -2.82 7.11 -7.09
CA THR A 110 -3.83 6.09 -6.73
C THR A 110 -4.26 6.31 -5.29
N GLN A 111 -5.47 5.86 -4.94
CA GLN A 111 -6.05 6.10 -3.62
C GLN A 111 -6.44 4.79 -2.93
N PHE A 112 -5.98 4.65 -1.69
CA PHE A 112 -6.40 3.63 -0.76
C PHE A 112 -7.44 4.21 0.20
N THR A 113 -8.48 3.44 0.49
CA THR A 113 -9.61 3.83 1.33
C THR A 113 -9.32 3.52 2.78
N LEU A 114 -9.62 4.47 3.68
CA LEU A 114 -9.52 4.24 5.12
C LEU A 114 -10.54 3.16 5.54
N ALA A 115 -10.10 2.14 6.25
CA ALA A 115 -10.98 1.16 6.87
C ALA A 115 -11.68 1.80 8.07
N ALA A 116 -13.01 1.65 8.13
CA ALA A 116 -13.87 2.23 9.17
C ALA A 116 -13.95 1.33 10.41
#